data_AF-A0A318K3E2-F1
#
_entry.id   AF-A0A318K3E2-F1
#
_cell.length_a   1.000
_cell.length_b   1.000
_cell.length_c   1.000
_cell.angle_alpha   90.00
_cell.angle_beta   90.00
_cell.angle_gamma   90.00
#
_symmetry.space_group_name_H-M   'P 1'
#
loop_
_entity.id
_entity.type
_entity.pdbx_description
1 polymer ?
#
loop_
_entity_poly.entity_id
_entity_poly.type
_entity_poly.pdbx_seq_one_letter_code
_entity_poly.pdbx_strand_id
1 'polypeptide(L)'
;QQFAQRELFDPLGIQRGDYYWARDRAGHTYGYAHLMIPPNDFAKLGLLVSNDGRWGASQIVSERFLRQALRPSPSNECYGYLFWLGPECAGPLYHVPSDVFMMDGLGMQNVFGIPSLDLTVVWTGIFGNRSSGGPTGILQNQAELPYQFFRKLFAAFHERPMPDPGPYVEPPVRLDPRGYVDPDILPAVFGIGPDAYPGCNVFSCLNYPLAPPFWDTAPGCAILACVGPGAPGIR
;
A
#
# COMPACT_ATOMS: atom_id res chain seq x y z
N GLN A 1 1.26 -12.87 -13.45
CA GLN A 1 1.40 -13.86 -12.35
C GLN A 1 2.50 -14.89 -12.59
N GLN A 2 2.54 -15.64 -13.71
CA GLN A 2 3.61 -16.64 -13.95
C GLN A 2 5.02 -16.04 -13.89
N PHE A 3 5.20 -14.84 -14.46
CA PHE A 3 6.46 -14.09 -14.35
C PHE A 3 6.85 -13.83 -12.88
N ALA A 4 5.94 -13.29 -12.07
CA ALA A 4 6.19 -13.05 -10.65
C ALA A 4 6.47 -14.34 -9.87
N GLN A 5 5.79 -15.44 -10.21
CA GLN A 5 6.07 -16.75 -9.62
C GLN A 5 7.53 -17.14 -9.87
N ARG A 6 7.94 -17.18 -11.15
CA ARG A 6 9.27 -17.64 -11.56
C ARG A 6 10.41 -16.74 -11.10
N GLU A 7 10.25 -15.43 -11.26
CA GLU A 7 11.35 -14.46 -11.09
C GLU A 7 11.47 -13.92 -9.66
N LEU A 8 10.43 -14.04 -8.84
CA LEU A 8 10.39 -13.42 -7.52
C LEU A 8 9.91 -14.36 -6.41
N PHE A 9 8.73 -14.98 -6.56
CA PHE A 9 8.15 -15.78 -5.49
C PHE A 9 8.84 -17.13 -5.30
N ASP A 10 9.16 -17.86 -6.37
CA ASP A 10 9.89 -19.13 -6.31
C ASP A 10 11.28 -18.95 -5.66
N PRO A 11 12.11 -17.95 -6.05
CA PRO A 11 13.39 -17.69 -5.37
C PRO A 11 13.26 -17.36 -3.88
N LEU A 12 12.15 -16.72 -3.48
CA LEU A 12 11.85 -16.42 -2.08
C LEU A 12 11.19 -17.59 -1.33
N GLY A 13 10.87 -18.68 -2.02
CA GLY A 13 10.13 -19.81 -1.45
C GLY A 13 8.70 -19.45 -1.04
N ILE A 14 8.04 -18.57 -1.80
CA ILE A 14 6.61 -18.27 -1.69
C ILE A 14 5.89 -19.18 -2.69
N GLN A 15 5.13 -20.15 -2.17
CA GLN A 15 4.50 -21.16 -3.01
C GLN A 15 3.27 -20.59 -3.70
N ARG A 16 2.93 -21.14 -4.88
CA ARG A 16 1.74 -20.70 -5.62
C ARG A 16 0.45 -20.83 -4.79
N GLY A 17 0.38 -21.80 -3.88
CA GLY A 17 -0.77 -22.03 -2.99
C GLY A 17 -0.90 -21.00 -1.87
N ASP A 18 0.16 -20.25 -1.56
CA ASP A 18 0.17 -19.34 -0.41
C ASP A 18 -0.60 -18.06 -0.69
N TYR A 19 -0.69 -17.64 -1.96
CA TYR A 19 -1.27 -16.35 -2.33
C TYR A 19 -2.43 -16.47 -3.33
N TYR A 20 -3.35 -15.52 -3.23
CA TYR A 20 -4.34 -15.24 -4.26
C TYR A 20 -4.10 -13.85 -4.82
N TRP A 21 -4.05 -13.72 -6.14
CA TRP A 21 -3.90 -12.42 -6.79
C TRP A 21 -5.02 -12.25 -7.80
N ALA A 22 -5.90 -11.29 -7.52
CA ALA A 22 -7.10 -11.08 -8.30
C ALA A 22 -6.78 -10.72 -9.77
N ARG A 23 -7.73 -11.03 -10.65
CA ARG A 23 -7.68 -10.73 -12.08
C ARG A 23 -8.98 -10.07 -12.51
N ASP A 24 -8.89 -9.26 -13.55
CA ASP A 24 -10.07 -8.80 -14.28
C ASP A 24 -10.69 -9.96 -15.09
N ARG A 25 -11.81 -9.67 -15.78
CA ARG A 25 -12.51 -10.67 -16.60
C ARG A 25 -11.78 -11.06 -17.88
N ALA A 26 -10.88 -10.22 -18.37
CA ALA A 26 -9.99 -10.55 -19.48
C ALA A 26 -8.82 -11.46 -19.01
N GLY A 27 -8.69 -11.69 -17.71
CA GLY A 27 -7.64 -12.51 -17.11
C GLY A 27 -6.36 -11.73 -16.80
N HIS A 28 -6.35 -10.40 -16.90
CA HIS A 28 -5.22 -9.57 -16.51
C HIS A 28 -5.15 -9.44 -15.00
N THR A 29 -3.94 -9.50 -14.45
CA THR A 29 -3.72 -9.36 -13.01
C THR A 29 -3.79 -7.90 -12.61
N TYR A 30 -4.42 -7.61 -11.47
CA TYR A 30 -4.37 -6.27 -10.86
C TYR A 30 -2.95 -5.99 -10.33
N GLY A 31 -2.03 -5.59 -11.20
CA GLY A 31 -0.61 -5.41 -10.85
C GLY A 31 -0.35 -4.41 -9.72
N TYR A 32 -1.29 -3.51 -9.47
CA TYR A 32 -1.21 -2.45 -8.45
C TYR A 32 -1.94 -2.80 -7.14
N ALA A 33 -2.72 -3.88 -7.06
CA ALA A 33 -3.59 -4.16 -5.90
C ALA A 33 -4.02 -5.65 -5.79
N HIS A 34 -4.78 -5.97 -4.74
CA HIS A 34 -5.50 -7.24 -4.58
C HIS A 34 -4.63 -8.50 -4.64
N LEU A 35 -3.40 -8.41 -4.13
CA LEU A 35 -2.59 -9.56 -3.76
C LEU A 35 -2.89 -9.89 -2.29
N MET A 36 -3.54 -11.03 -2.05
CA MET A 36 -3.73 -11.62 -0.73
C MET A 36 -2.61 -12.64 -0.50
N ILE A 37 -1.78 -12.38 0.50
CA ILE A 37 -0.57 -13.15 0.80
C ILE A 37 -0.37 -13.19 2.34
N PRO A 38 0.13 -14.30 2.92
CA PRO A 38 0.39 -14.37 4.35
C PRO A 38 1.44 -13.34 4.78
N PRO A 39 1.33 -12.77 6.00
CA PRO A 39 2.27 -11.76 6.47
C PRO A 39 3.73 -12.22 6.46
N ASN A 40 3.98 -13.50 6.75
CA ASN A 40 5.34 -14.06 6.70
C ASN A 40 5.94 -14.04 5.29
N ASP A 41 5.14 -14.30 4.26
CA ASP A 41 5.58 -14.24 2.86
C ASP A 41 5.69 -12.80 2.36
N PHE A 42 4.80 -11.91 2.83
CA PHE A 42 4.92 -10.49 2.56
C PHE A 42 6.20 -9.90 3.17
N ALA A 43 6.59 -10.34 4.36
CA ALA A 43 7.83 -9.95 5.01
C ALA A 43 9.07 -10.34 4.20
N LYS A 44 9.04 -11.44 3.44
CA LYS A 44 10.14 -11.80 2.54
C LYS A 44 10.37 -10.74 1.46
N LEU A 45 9.30 -10.08 0.98
CA LEU A 45 9.42 -8.99 0.01
C LEU A 45 10.07 -7.75 0.65
N GLY A 46 9.67 -7.39 1.87
CA GLY A 46 10.30 -6.30 2.62
C GLY A 46 11.77 -6.56 2.95
N LEU A 47 12.10 -7.78 3.36
CA LEU A 47 13.47 -8.23 3.62
C LEU A 47 14.31 -8.25 2.34
N LEU A 48 13.73 -8.63 1.20
CA LEU A 48 14.44 -8.60 -0.08
C LEU A 48 14.87 -7.17 -0.43
N VAL A 49 13.97 -6.20 -0.27
CA VAL A 49 14.30 -4.77 -0.52
C VAL A 49 15.34 -4.27 0.48
N SER A 50 15.18 -4.58 1.77
CA SER A 50 16.12 -4.17 2.83
C SER A 50 17.52 -4.80 2.66
N ASN A 51 17.61 -5.96 2.01
CA ASN A 51 18.87 -6.64 1.71
C ASN A 51 19.41 -6.34 0.30
N ASP A 52 19.08 -5.17 -0.26
CA ASP A 52 19.55 -4.73 -1.58
C ASP A 52 19.24 -5.74 -2.70
N GLY A 53 18.13 -6.47 -2.58
CA GLY A 53 17.67 -7.44 -3.56
C GLY A 53 18.34 -8.81 -3.46
N ARG A 54 19.09 -9.06 -2.39
CA ARG A 54 19.67 -10.37 -2.09
C ARG A 54 18.73 -11.24 -1.27
N TRP A 55 18.70 -12.52 -1.60
CA TRP A 55 18.06 -13.57 -0.80
C TRP A 55 19.04 -14.74 -0.64
N GLY A 56 19.58 -14.89 0.57
CA GLY A 56 20.70 -15.80 0.81
C GLY A 56 21.91 -15.43 -0.05
N ALA A 57 22.40 -16.37 -0.86
CA ALA A 57 23.51 -16.15 -1.79
C ALA A 57 23.09 -15.59 -3.17
N SER A 58 21.79 -15.46 -3.43
CA SER A 58 21.26 -15.10 -4.75
C SER A 58 20.88 -13.62 -4.83
N GLN A 59 21.23 -12.97 -5.95
CA GLN A 59 20.76 -11.63 -6.29
C GLN A 59 19.48 -11.73 -7.12
N ILE A 60 18.32 -11.48 -6.50
CA ILE A 60 17.01 -11.62 -7.16
C ILE A 60 16.61 -10.33 -7.87
N VAL A 61 16.80 -9.18 -7.20
CA VAL A 61 16.56 -7.85 -7.76
C VAL A 61 17.89 -7.11 -7.80
N SER A 62 18.20 -6.37 -8.87
CA SER A 62 19.48 -5.65 -8.92
C SER A 62 19.60 -4.60 -7.79
N GLU A 63 20.71 -4.61 -7.06
CA GLU A 63 21.08 -3.54 -6.13
C GLU A 63 21.05 -2.15 -6.82
N ARG A 64 21.52 -2.07 -8.08
CA ARG A 64 21.46 -0.81 -8.84
C ARG A 64 20.02 -0.35 -9.05
N PHE A 65 19.10 -1.28 -9.34
CA PHE A 65 17.70 -0.94 -9.51
C PHE A 65 17.10 -0.48 -8.18
N LEU A 66 17.35 -1.17 -7.06
CA LEU A 66 16.81 -0.77 -5.76
C LEU A 66 17.37 0.57 -5.29
N ARG A 67 18.65 0.86 -5.53
CA ARG A 67 19.20 2.20 -5.29
C ARG A 67 18.53 3.29 -6.11
N GLN A 68 17.98 2.98 -7.29
CA GLN A 68 17.18 3.93 -8.06
C GLN A 68 15.74 3.98 -7.57
N ALA A 69 15.17 2.84 -7.17
CA ALA A 69 13.82 2.74 -6.65
C ALA A 69 13.65 3.49 -5.33
N LEU A 70 14.65 3.42 -4.45
CA LEU A 70 14.66 4.10 -3.15
C LEU A 70 15.23 5.52 -3.22
N ARG A 71 15.12 6.17 -4.39
CA ARG A 71 15.45 7.58 -4.56
C ARG A 71 14.19 8.36 -4.89
N PRO A 72 13.99 9.55 -4.28
CA PRO A 72 12.90 10.42 -4.65
C PRO A 72 12.88 10.74 -6.13
N SER A 73 11.68 10.78 -6.70
CA SER A 73 11.47 11.23 -8.07
C SER A 73 11.50 12.77 -8.15
N PRO A 74 11.87 13.36 -9.30
CA PRO A 74 11.82 14.82 -9.48
C PRO A 74 10.43 15.44 -9.29
N SER A 75 9.37 14.62 -9.43
CA SER A 75 7.98 15.07 -9.31
C SER A 75 7.41 14.91 -7.90
N ASN A 76 8.04 14.09 -7.06
CA ASN A 76 7.57 13.82 -5.70
C ASN A 76 8.76 13.40 -4.82
N GLU A 77 9.12 14.28 -3.88
CA GLU A 77 10.21 14.07 -2.93
C GLU A 77 9.93 12.91 -1.94
N CYS A 78 8.67 12.51 -1.82
CA CYS A 78 8.21 11.42 -0.97
C CYS A 78 8.15 10.05 -1.65
N TYR A 79 8.46 9.93 -2.94
CA TYR A 79 8.16 8.71 -3.70
C TYR A 79 9.22 8.34 -4.73
N GLY A 80 9.60 7.06 -4.76
CA GLY A 80 10.51 6.48 -5.75
C GLY A 80 10.05 5.07 -6.15
N TYR A 81 10.01 4.76 -7.45
CA TYR A 81 9.53 3.50 -8.06
C TYR A 81 8.65 2.58 -7.17
N LEU A 82 7.48 3.07 -6.74
CA LEU A 82 6.49 2.36 -5.92
C LEU A 82 6.74 2.29 -4.41
N PHE A 83 7.70 3.06 -3.88
CA PHE A 83 8.03 3.18 -2.46
C PHE A 83 7.82 4.61 -1.97
N TRP A 84 7.25 4.74 -0.78
CA TRP A 84 7.28 5.98 -0.01
C TRP A 84 8.61 6.11 0.71
N LEU A 85 9.21 7.31 0.73
CA LEU A 85 10.59 7.52 1.18
C LEU A 85 10.66 8.60 2.25
N GLY A 86 11.33 8.31 3.35
CA GLY A 86 11.57 9.27 4.42
C GLY A 86 10.44 9.37 5.46
N PRO A 87 10.76 9.91 6.65
CA PRO A 87 9.89 9.88 7.83
C PRO A 87 8.68 10.79 7.72
N GLU A 88 8.76 11.87 6.92
CA GLU A 88 7.63 12.79 6.68
C GLU A 88 6.59 12.20 5.73
N CYS A 89 7.01 11.22 4.93
CA CYS A 89 6.21 10.61 3.87
C CYS A 89 5.65 9.25 4.28
N ALA A 90 6.31 8.56 5.22
CA ALA A 90 5.88 7.29 5.81
C ALA A 90 4.72 7.46 6.83
N GLY A 91 3.78 8.37 6.54
CA GLY A 91 2.80 8.86 7.50
C GLY A 91 3.46 9.70 8.61
N PRO A 92 2.77 9.96 9.73
CA PRO A 92 3.31 10.77 10.83
C PRO A 92 4.33 10.00 11.71
N LEU A 93 5.20 9.22 11.07
CA LEU A 93 6.37 8.60 11.66
C LEU A 93 7.54 9.58 11.68
N TYR A 94 7.33 10.80 12.17
CA TYR A 94 8.37 11.84 12.27
C TYR A 94 9.56 11.46 13.18
N HIS A 95 9.54 10.26 13.77
CA HIS A 95 10.50 9.77 14.75
C HIS A 95 11.11 8.43 14.35
N VAL A 96 11.29 8.19 13.04
CA VAL A 96 12.13 7.10 12.52
C VAL A 96 13.33 7.68 11.75
N PRO A 97 14.40 6.91 11.54
CA PRO A 97 15.54 7.33 10.73
C PRO A 97 15.16 7.76 9.31
N SER A 98 15.95 8.67 8.73
CA SER A 98 15.67 9.31 7.44
C SER A 98 15.72 8.35 6.24
N ASP A 99 16.37 7.20 6.39
CA ASP A 99 16.53 6.18 5.35
C ASP A 99 15.38 5.15 5.33
N VAL A 100 14.29 5.43 6.05
CA VAL A 100 13.08 4.61 5.99
C VAL A 100 12.51 4.59 4.56
N PHE A 101 12.12 3.41 4.11
CA PHE A 101 11.22 3.25 2.97
C PHE A 101 9.97 2.49 3.39
N MET A 102 8.86 2.75 2.70
CA MET A 102 7.58 2.13 3.00
C MET A 102 6.88 1.60 1.75
N MET A 103 6.34 0.39 1.87
CA MET A 103 5.30 -0.12 0.97
C MET A 103 3.96 0.09 1.67
N ASP A 104 3.09 0.93 1.11
CA ASP A 104 1.84 1.34 1.75
C ASP A 104 0.64 0.93 0.91
N GLY A 105 -0.25 0.16 1.53
CA GLY A 105 -1.49 -0.31 0.94
C GLY A 105 -2.69 0.13 1.77
N LEU A 106 -3.81 0.35 1.06
CA LEU A 106 -5.09 0.72 1.66
C LEU A 106 -5.45 -0.16 2.87
N GLY A 107 -5.87 0.50 3.95
CA GLY A 107 -6.25 -0.20 5.17
C GLY A 107 -5.08 -0.54 6.08
N MET A 108 -3.92 0.11 5.90
CA MET A 108 -2.70 -0.07 6.69
C MET A 108 -2.02 -1.43 6.43
N GLN A 109 -1.89 -1.82 5.15
CA GLN A 109 -1.02 -2.93 4.77
C GLN A 109 0.38 -2.38 4.56
N ASN A 110 1.24 -2.48 5.59
CA ASN A 110 2.50 -1.74 5.59
C ASN A 110 3.72 -2.65 5.71
N VAL A 111 4.76 -2.26 4.97
CA VAL A 111 6.13 -2.69 5.17
C VAL A 111 6.95 -1.43 5.44
N PHE A 112 7.72 -1.41 6.51
CA PHE A 112 8.73 -0.39 6.80
C PHE A 112 10.10 -1.06 6.78
N GLY A 113 10.99 -0.61 5.91
CA GLY A 113 12.40 -0.97 5.97
C GLY A 113 13.22 0.21 6.47
N ILE A 114 14.06 -0.01 7.48
CA ILE A 114 14.94 0.99 8.08
C ILE A 114 16.37 0.42 8.06
N PRO A 115 17.11 0.59 6.95
CA PRO A 115 18.42 -0.02 6.76
C PRO A 115 19.44 0.33 7.84
N SER A 116 19.44 1.59 8.32
CA SER A 116 20.31 2.08 9.39
C SER A 116 20.16 1.32 10.71
N LEU A 117 19.03 0.62 10.90
CA LEU A 117 18.75 -0.19 12.09
C LEU A 117 18.71 -1.69 11.82
N ASP A 118 19.01 -2.13 10.59
CA ASP A 118 18.81 -3.52 10.13
C ASP A 118 17.41 -4.04 10.49
N LEU A 119 16.39 -3.20 10.27
CA LEU A 119 15.04 -3.42 10.76
C LEU A 119 14.05 -3.45 9.59
N THR A 120 13.25 -4.51 9.53
CA THR A 120 12.06 -4.61 8.67
C THR A 120 10.84 -4.91 9.54
N VAL A 121 9.83 -4.06 9.45
CA VAL A 121 8.55 -4.21 10.17
C VAL A 121 7.46 -4.43 9.14
N VAL A 122 6.70 -5.51 9.29
CA VAL A 122 5.57 -5.81 8.42
C VAL A 122 4.34 -6.13 9.26
N TRP A 123 3.20 -5.57 8.85
CA TRP A 123 1.92 -6.01 9.34
C TRP A 123 0.88 -6.02 8.23
N THR A 124 -0.10 -6.89 8.41
CA THR A 124 -1.29 -6.97 7.59
C THR A 124 -2.50 -7.01 8.53
N GLY A 125 -3.57 -6.31 8.18
CA GLY A 125 -4.74 -6.16 9.02
C GLY A 125 -5.50 -4.89 8.64
N ILE A 126 -6.78 -4.79 9.02
CA ILE A 126 -7.59 -3.62 8.65
C ILE A 126 -7.64 -2.66 9.84
N PHE A 127 -7.15 -1.43 9.64
CA PHE A 127 -7.38 -0.28 10.53
C PHE A 127 -7.23 -0.59 12.04
N GLY A 128 -6.02 -0.97 12.46
CA GLY A 128 -5.73 -1.33 13.86
C GLY A 128 -5.58 -0.15 14.83
N ASN A 129 -5.87 1.07 14.38
CA ASN A 129 -5.71 2.31 15.13
C ASN A 129 -6.85 2.53 16.14
N ARG A 130 -6.51 3.14 17.28
CA ARG A 130 -7.50 3.65 18.23
C ARG A 130 -7.70 5.14 18.03
N SER A 131 -8.95 5.55 17.88
CA SER A 131 -9.34 6.94 17.68
C SER A 131 -10.46 7.32 18.64
N SER A 132 -10.35 8.50 19.25
CA SER A 132 -11.42 9.12 20.05
C SER A 132 -12.53 9.68 19.16
N GLY A 133 -12.24 9.93 17.88
CA GLY A 133 -13.19 10.37 16.86
C GLY A 133 -14.07 9.25 16.27
N GLY A 134 -14.10 8.06 16.88
CA GLY A 134 -14.87 6.91 16.38
C GLY A 134 -14.43 6.45 14.98
N PRO A 135 -15.34 5.89 14.17
CA PRO A 135 -15.03 5.39 12.83
C PRO A 135 -14.44 6.44 11.88
N THR A 136 -14.89 7.70 11.96
CA THR A 136 -14.35 8.79 11.13
C THR A 136 -12.89 9.08 11.49
N GLY A 137 -12.58 9.14 12.78
CA GLY A 137 -11.19 9.28 13.22
C GLY A 137 -10.35 8.04 12.89
N ILE A 138 -10.93 6.83 12.87
CA ILE A 138 -10.21 5.63 12.41
C ILE A 138 -9.77 5.79 10.94
N LEU A 139 -10.62 6.36 10.09
CA LEU A 139 -10.31 6.57 8.68
C LEU A 139 -9.32 7.73 8.45
N GLN A 140 -9.45 8.82 9.20
CA GLN A 140 -8.60 10.02 9.06
C GLN A 140 -7.24 9.90 9.79
N ASN A 141 -7.20 9.22 10.94
CA ASN A 141 -6.05 9.19 11.86
C ASN A 141 -5.39 7.82 11.87
N GLN A 142 -4.83 7.39 10.73
CA GLN A 142 -4.11 6.10 10.58
C GLN A 142 -2.72 6.08 11.24
N ALA A 143 -2.32 7.23 11.78
CA ALA A 143 -1.08 7.52 12.48
C ALA A 143 -0.84 6.77 13.79
N GLU A 144 -1.91 6.49 14.52
CA GLU A 144 -1.81 6.14 15.95
C GLU A 144 -1.07 4.82 16.17
N LEU A 145 -1.46 3.78 15.43
CA LEU A 145 -0.85 2.46 15.52
C LEU A 145 0.65 2.49 15.19
N PRO A 146 1.09 2.99 14.00
CA PRO A 146 2.51 3.04 13.68
C PRO A 146 3.28 3.90 14.69
N TYR A 147 2.74 5.03 15.12
CA TYR A 147 3.39 5.89 16.13
C TYR A 147 3.63 5.15 17.44
N GLN A 148 2.60 4.53 18.02
CA GLN A 148 2.72 3.83 19.30
C GLN A 148 3.59 2.58 19.19
N PHE A 149 3.53 1.88 18.05
CA PHE A 149 4.36 0.73 17.77
C PHE A 149 5.84 1.10 17.78
N PHE A 150 6.25 2.07 16.95
CA PHE A 150 7.66 2.46 16.86
C PHE A 150 8.18 3.09 18.15
N ARG A 151 7.36 3.88 18.85
CA ARG A 151 7.70 4.39 20.18
C ARG A 151 8.05 3.28 21.16
N LYS A 152 7.20 2.23 21.24
CA LYS A 152 7.44 1.08 22.13
C LYS A 152 8.62 0.23 21.66
N LEU A 153 8.74 0.03 20.34
CA LEU A 153 9.82 -0.74 19.75
C LEU A 153 11.17 -0.09 20.08
N PHE A 154 11.35 1.20 19.82
CA PHE A 154 12.61 1.90 20.09
C PHE A 154 12.92 2.03 21.58
N ALA A 155 11.90 2.11 22.44
CA ALA A 155 12.10 2.05 23.89
C ALA A 155 12.65 0.69 24.37
N ALA A 156 12.44 -0.39 23.61
CA ALA A 156 12.91 -1.73 23.93
C ALA A 156 14.34 -2.03 23.42
N PHE A 157 14.93 -1.17 22.60
CA PHE A 157 16.32 -1.34 22.16
C PHE A 157 17.29 -1.10 23.32
N HIS A 158 18.40 -1.83 23.35
CA HIS A 158 19.48 -1.60 24.33
C HIS A 158 20.06 -0.19 24.21
N GLU A 159 20.37 0.22 22.97
CA GLU A 159 20.73 1.58 22.62
C GLU A 159 19.59 2.20 21.83
N ARG A 160 18.98 3.25 22.38
CA ARG A 160 17.79 3.85 21.77
C ARG A 160 18.18 4.58 20.48
N PRO A 161 17.64 4.18 19.32
CA PRO A 161 17.98 4.81 18.06
C PRO A 161 17.38 6.21 17.91
N MET A 162 16.26 6.45 18.61
CA MET A 162 15.51 7.71 18.55
C MET A 162 15.09 8.13 19.96
N PRO A 163 14.99 9.44 20.25
CA PRO A 163 14.44 9.93 21.51
C PRO A 163 12.95 9.59 21.63
N ASP A 164 12.43 9.46 22.86
CA ASP A 164 10.99 9.27 23.07
C ASP A 164 10.25 10.55 22.65
N PRO A 165 9.37 10.51 21.64
CA PRO A 165 8.63 11.68 21.19
C PRO A 165 7.46 12.06 22.12
N GLY A 166 7.19 11.26 23.15
CA GLY A 166 6.08 11.44 24.06
C GLY A 166 4.83 10.66 23.63
N PRO A 167 3.69 10.88 24.32
CA PRO A 167 2.43 10.23 23.98
C PRO A 167 1.86 10.75 22.65
N TYR A 168 1.23 9.87 21.88
CA TYR A 168 0.51 10.24 20.67
C TYR A 168 -0.60 11.25 21.00
N VAL A 169 -0.68 12.33 20.22
CA VAL A 169 -1.74 13.33 20.30
C VAL A 169 -2.57 13.22 19.03
N GLU A 170 -3.83 12.83 19.17
CA GLU A 170 -4.72 12.64 18.03
C GLU A 170 -5.10 13.98 17.39
N PRO A 171 -4.90 14.16 16.07
CA PRO A 171 -5.38 15.34 15.36
C PRO A 171 -6.91 15.46 15.41
N PRO A 172 -7.46 16.69 15.45
CA PRO A 172 -8.90 16.87 15.41
C PRO A 172 -9.46 16.38 14.07
N VAL A 173 -10.54 15.60 14.13
CA VAL A 173 -11.26 15.14 12.93
C VAL A 173 -11.81 16.34 12.17
N ARG A 174 -11.44 16.47 10.89
CA ARG A 174 -11.95 17.52 10.00
C ARG A 174 -12.80 16.86 8.93
N LEU A 175 -14.09 17.18 8.91
CA LEU A 175 -14.97 16.79 7.82
C LEU A 175 -14.95 17.92 6.78
N ASP A 176 -14.02 17.84 5.82
CA ASP A 176 -14.09 18.62 4.59
C ASP A 176 -14.56 17.70 3.45
N PRO A 177 -15.81 17.85 2.98
CA PRO A 177 -16.33 17.05 1.87
C PRO A 177 -15.47 17.12 0.61
N ARG A 178 -14.76 18.23 0.38
CA ARG A 178 -13.86 18.40 -0.78
C ARG A 178 -12.61 17.53 -0.71
N GLY A 179 -12.20 17.11 0.49
CA GLY A 179 -11.11 16.16 0.67
C GLY A 179 -11.48 14.72 0.33
N TYR A 180 -12.78 14.42 0.20
CA TYR A 180 -13.30 13.09 -0.15
C TYR A 180 -13.85 13.01 -1.56
N VAL A 181 -14.37 14.14 -2.06
CA VAL A 181 -14.96 14.25 -3.38
C VAL A 181 -14.27 15.41 -4.09
N ASP A 182 -13.37 15.04 -4.99
CA ASP A 182 -12.79 15.99 -5.92
C ASP A 182 -13.83 16.29 -7.02
N PRO A 183 -14.27 17.56 -7.15
CA PRO A 183 -15.31 17.95 -8.09
C PRO A 183 -14.88 17.91 -9.55
N ASP A 184 -13.59 17.76 -9.85
CA ASP A 184 -13.05 17.60 -11.20
C ASP A 184 -12.85 16.11 -11.53
N ILE A 185 -12.35 15.30 -10.57
CA ILE A 185 -12.15 13.84 -10.77
C ILE A 185 -13.48 13.07 -10.75
N LEU A 186 -14.42 13.40 -9.86
CA LEU A 186 -15.67 12.64 -9.76
C LEU A 186 -16.49 12.71 -11.06
N PRO A 187 -16.66 13.88 -11.71
CA PRO A 187 -17.28 13.95 -13.04
C PRO A 187 -16.42 13.32 -14.14
N ALA A 188 -15.09 13.34 -14.02
CA ALA A 188 -14.18 12.74 -15.01
C ALA A 188 -14.40 11.23 -15.17
N VAL A 189 -14.81 10.52 -14.11
CA VAL A 189 -15.24 9.11 -14.18
C VAL A 189 -16.41 8.91 -15.17
N PHE A 190 -17.25 9.93 -15.34
CA PHE A 190 -18.36 9.94 -16.29
C PHE A 190 -18.00 10.57 -17.64
N GLY A 191 -16.73 10.94 -17.85
CA GLY A 191 -16.26 11.62 -19.07
C GLY A 191 -16.55 13.12 -19.10
N ILE A 192 -16.77 13.75 -17.95
CA ILE A 192 -17.11 15.17 -17.83
C ILE A 192 -15.95 15.91 -17.15
N GLY A 193 -15.53 17.05 -17.69
CA GLY A 193 -14.54 17.92 -17.04
C GLY A 193 -13.12 17.77 -17.60
N PRO A 194 -12.17 18.57 -17.09
CA PRO A 194 -10.81 18.67 -17.62
C PRO A 194 -9.97 17.39 -17.42
N ASP A 195 -10.29 16.61 -16.39
CA ASP A 195 -9.58 15.37 -16.07
C ASP A 195 -10.19 14.13 -16.74
N ALA A 196 -11.25 14.31 -17.52
CA ALA A 196 -11.85 13.25 -18.31
C ALA A 196 -10.87 12.75 -19.38
N TYR A 197 -10.67 11.43 -19.47
CA TYR A 197 -9.78 10.87 -20.48
C TYR A 197 -10.32 11.20 -21.90
N PRO A 198 -9.51 11.81 -22.79
CA PRO A 198 -9.98 12.23 -24.10
C PRO A 198 -10.57 11.08 -24.91
N GLY A 199 -11.79 11.28 -25.42
CA GLY A 199 -12.50 10.26 -26.18
C GLY A 199 -13.14 9.16 -25.33
N CYS A 200 -13.31 9.38 -24.02
CA CYS A 200 -13.99 8.49 -23.09
C CYS A 200 -15.16 9.16 -22.37
N ASN A 201 -16.28 8.45 -22.27
CA ASN A 201 -17.51 8.82 -21.58
C ASN A 201 -18.19 7.54 -21.03
N VAL A 202 -19.35 7.67 -20.38
CA VAL A 202 -20.07 6.53 -19.77
C VAL A 202 -20.52 5.43 -20.75
N PHE A 203 -20.50 5.68 -22.05
CA PHE A 203 -20.93 4.74 -23.10
C PHE A 203 -19.77 4.21 -23.93
N SER A 204 -18.68 4.95 -24.08
CA SER A 204 -17.56 4.57 -24.95
C SER A 204 -16.24 5.18 -24.53
N CYS A 205 -15.14 4.50 -24.84
CA CYS A 205 -13.77 4.98 -24.62
C CYS A 205 -12.87 4.55 -25.78
N LEU A 206 -12.19 5.51 -26.43
CA LEU A 206 -11.27 5.27 -27.55
C LEU A 206 -11.89 4.42 -28.69
N ASN A 207 -13.16 4.70 -29.04
CA ASN A 207 -13.99 3.96 -30.01
C ASN A 207 -14.39 2.53 -29.60
N TYR A 208 -14.15 2.14 -28.35
CA TYR A 208 -14.69 0.90 -27.78
C TYR A 208 -15.93 1.22 -26.96
N PRO A 209 -17.07 0.54 -27.17
CA PRO A 209 -18.20 0.65 -26.26
C PRO A 209 -17.76 0.17 -24.87
N LEU A 210 -17.99 1.00 -23.85
CA LEU A 210 -17.84 0.56 -22.47
C LEU A 210 -19.02 -0.34 -22.17
N ALA A 211 -18.74 -1.50 -21.59
CA ALA A 211 -19.82 -2.33 -21.13
C ALA A 211 -20.40 -1.78 -19.81
N PRO A 212 -21.68 -2.08 -19.51
CA PRO A 212 -22.50 -1.28 -18.61
C PRO A 212 -21.86 -1.12 -17.22
N PRO A 213 -21.81 0.08 -16.60
CA PRO A 213 -21.21 0.24 -15.28
C PRO A 213 -21.79 -0.80 -14.31
N PHE A 214 -20.93 -1.39 -13.48
CA PHE A 214 -21.23 -2.52 -12.58
C PHE A 214 -21.36 -3.90 -13.22
N TRP A 215 -21.21 -4.02 -14.54
CA TRP A 215 -21.10 -5.35 -15.14
C TRP A 215 -19.85 -6.05 -14.65
N ASP A 216 -18.67 -5.40 -14.61
CA ASP A 216 -17.35 -5.98 -14.28
C ASP A 216 -17.07 -6.20 -12.79
N THR A 217 -17.90 -5.64 -11.92
CA THR A 217 -17.88 -5.97 -10.50
C THR A 217 -18.64 -7.28 -10.32
N ALA A 218 -18.07 -8.25 -9.60
CA ALA A 218 -18.83 -9.45 -9.24
C ALA A 218 -20.13 -9.02 -8.52
N PRO A 219 -21.27 -9.69 -8.76
CA PRO A 219 -22.50 -9.38 -8.04
C PRO A 219 -22.23 -9.33 -6.52
N GLY A 220 -22.49 -8.18 -5.89
CA GLY A 220 -22.21 -7.95 -4.47
C GLY A 220 -20.91 -7.21 -4.14
N CYS A 221 -20.09 -6.83 -5.12
CA CYS A 221 -18.91 -5.99 -4.90
C CYS A 221 -19.23 -4.51 -5.20
N ALA A 222 -19.05 -3.65 -4.20
CA ALA A 222 -19.11 -2.20 -4.36
C ALA A 222 -17.92 -1.56 -3.65
N ILE A 223 -17.07 -0.87 -4.41
CA ILE A 223 -15.97 0.10 -4.11
C ILE A 223 -15.04 -0.20 -2.91
N LEU A 224 -15.55 -0.69 -1.78
CA LEU A 224 -14.83 -0.99 -0.54
C LEU A 224 -15.06 -2.42 0.00
N ALA A 225 -16.10 -3.15 -0.43
CA ALA A 225 -16.37 -4.50 0.06
C ALA A 225 -17.11 -5.37 -0.97
N CYS A 226 -16.85 -6.68 -0.91
CA CYS A 226 -17.62 -7.70 -1.60
C CYS A 226 -18.46 -8.48 -0.59
N VAL A 227 -19.78 -8.36 -0.68
CA VAL A 227 -20.73 -9.00 0.21
C VAL A 227 -21.78 -9.73 -0.62
N GLY A 228 -21.82 -11.06 -0.50
CA GLY A 228 -22.85 -11.89 -1.13
C GLY A 228 -22.34 -13.27 -1.59
N PRO A 229 -23.26 -14.19 -1.93
CA PRO A 229 -22.92 -15.48 -2.53
C PRO A 229 -22.24 -15.26 -3.88
N GLY A 230 -21.00 -15.73 -4.04
CA GLY A 230 -20.19 -15.52 -5.26
C GLY A 230 -19.12 -14.43 -5.15
N ALA A 231 -19.02 -13.73 -4.02
CA ALA A 231 -17.89 -12.85 -3.71
C ALA A 231 -16.59 -13.68 -3.53
N PRO A 232 -15.45 -13.28 -4.12
CA PRO A 232 -14.17 -13.95 -3.88
C PRO A 232 -13.81 -13.90 -2.39
N GLY A 233 -13.60 -15.06 -1.77
CA GLY A 233 -13.12 -15.16 -0.38
C GLY A 233 -14.17 -15.50 0.68
N ILE A 234 -15.46 -15.59 0.33
CA ILE A 234 -16.47 -16.23 1.19
C ILE A 234 -16.75 -17.61 0.59
N ARG A 235 -16.20 -18.65 1.21
CA ARG A 235 -16.62 -20.03 0.98
C ARG A 235 -17.81 -20.34 1.88
#